data_AF-A0A7Y9C6Y6-F1
#
_entry.id   AF-A0A7Y9C6Y6-F1
#
_cell.length_a   1.000
_cell.length_b   1.000
_cell.length_c   1.000
_cell.angle_alpha   90.00
_cell.angle_beta   90.00
_cell.angle_gamma   90.00
#
_symmetry.space_group_name_H-M   'P 1'
#
loop_
_entity.id
_entity.type
_entity.pdbx_description
1 polymer ?
#
loop_
_entity_poly.entity_id
_entity_poly.type
_entity_poly.pdbx_seq_one_letter_code
_entity_poly.pdbx_strand_id
1 'polypeptide(L)'
;MMKKLLLFFVLFAGFFAGCESEDQIADQPFVVAFEKRSYDYSRIPQHQTVKLVFSESAKADGFVRIRITTTNAEMGVDFDISDATENHELLIPIYRGQTEAGFVFENLIYPFDSDDKSIKLDIIAIDYPQPSNIQGYTSTLISFERSLGATTAPEIGGPNEGNQVYFDLSSETATQVWRDSWDLGFYCGDEFRVGINGSIYMAVKKLDVTNIDAVTESSVSQYQSQVSVGTFNPDNAAYIDYPSGQISGTAISEISSDNHVYLVNLGYTVGTTTPAPGSVAIAGEARGWRKIKVIREGEGYKLQYAELNSATHQEVSIAKNPAYNFTFFSFNTNSTVNVEPEKDKWDLNFTVFTNIIDGAGSYGYSDFVLNNIKAGIKAYRINVSGSVTYDNFDLADVNDASFQDDQRVIGADWRDVFSGSAYTDRFYVLKDSDGNYYKIRMLAFLNQNGMRGYPKFEYRLLQ
;
A
#
# COMPACT_ATOMS: atom_id res chain seq x y z
N MET A 1 24.14 85.31 48.23
CA MET A 1 22.89 85.25 49.00
C MET A 1 22.25 83.90 48.73
N MET A 2 22.06 83.13 49.81
CA MET A 2 21.23 81.93 50.01
C MET A 2 21.48 80.63 49.21
N LYS A 3 21.70 79.60 50.04
CA LYS A 3 21.82 78.17 49.82
C LYS A 3 20.45 77.49 49.96
N LYS A 4 20.38 76.26 49.41
CA LYS A 4 19.62 75.06 49.85
C LYS A 4 18.18 74.82 49.36
N LEU A 5 17.99 73.53 48.99
CA LEU A 5 16.92 72.58 49.37
C LEU A 5 15.91 72.13 48.28
N LEU A 6 16.13 70.90 47.78
CA LEU A 6 15.22 69.73 47.71
C LEU A 6 13.75 69.94 47.27
N LEU A 7 13.30 69.21 46.25
CA LEU A 7 12.17 68.26 46.39
C LEU A 7 11.98 67.30 45.20
N PHE A 8 11.64 66.07 45.56
CA PHE A 8 11.17 64.89 44.81
C PHE A 8 10.15 65.19 43.69
N PHE A 9 10.22 64.46 42.57
CA PHE A 9 9.00 64.12 41.82
C PHE A 9 9.04 62.70 41.27
N VAL A 10 7.91 62.03 41.49
CA VAL A 10 7.63 60.60 41.39
C VAL A 10 7.33 60.19 39.95
N LEU A 11 7.76 58.98 39.60
CA LEU A 11 7.46 58.24 38.37
C LEU A 11 5.93 57.99 38.27
N PHE A 12 5.29 58.39 37.17
CA PHE A 12 3.94 57.93 36.82
C PHE A 12 4.00 57.30 35.42
N ALA A 13 3.78 55.98 35.37
CA ALA A 13 3.73 55.20 34.15
C ALA A 13 2.39 55.44 33.43
N GLY A 14 2.45 55.91 32.18
CA GLY A 14 1.29 55.98 31.30
C GLY A 14 1.06 54.65 30.60
N PHE A 15 -0.01 53.94 30.95
CA PHE A 15 -0.61 52.92 30.11
C PHE A 15 -1.36 53.61 28.96
N PHE A 16 -0.87 53.48 27.73
CA PHE A 16 -1.67 53.75 26.55
C PHE A 16 -2.48 52.49 26.23
N ALA A 17 -3.80 52.62 26.30
CA ALA A 17 -4.74 51.64 25.76
C ALA A 17 -4.69 51.71 24.23
N GLY A 18 -4.04 50.73 23.60
CA GLY A 18 -4.23 50.40 22.20
C GLY A 18 -5.25 49.27 22.11
N CYS A 19 -6.43 49.56 21.56
CA CYS A 19 -7.45 48.57 21.25
C CYS A 19 -7.12 48.02 19.86
N GLU A 20 -6.36 46.93 19.80
CA GLU A 20 -6.35 46.06 18.62
C GLU A 20 -7.60 45.19 18.70
N SER A 21 -8.47 45.29 17.70
CA SER A 21 -9.51 44.29 17.49
C SER A 21 -8.80 42.98 17.14
N GLU A 22 -8.79 42.03 18.07
CA GLU A 22 -8.50 40.64 17.76
C GLU A 22 -9.48 40.20 16.68
N ASP A 23 -8.98 40.02 15.45
CA ASP A 23 -9.69 39.27 14.42
C ASP A 23 -9.90 37.86 15.00
N GLN A 24 -11.09 37.60 15.53
CA GLN A 24 -11.49 36.25 15.91
C GLN A 24 -11.40 35.39 14.64
N ILE A 25 -10.41 34.49 14.62
CA ILE A 25 -10.40 33.37 13.68
C ILE A 25 -11.74 32.69 13.85
N ALA A 26 -12.58 32.70 12.81
CA ALA A 26 -13.87 32.03 12.84
C ALA A 26 -13.64 30.57 13.25
N ASP A 27 -14.27 30.15 14.35
CA ASP A 27 -14.16 28.79 14.86
C ASP A 27 -14.59 27.84 13.73
N GLN A 28 -13.74 26.87 13.37
CA GLN A 28 -14.07 25.91 12.32
C GLN A 28 -15.29 25.10 12.79
N PRO A 29 -16.29 24.85 11.91
CA PRO A 29 -17.48 24.14 12.33
C PRO A 29 -17.14 22.70 12.74
N PHE A 30 -17.89 22.17 13.71
CA PHE A 30 -17.83 20.77 14.10
C PHE A 30 -18.31 19.88 12.96
N VAL A 31 -17.46 18.98 12.47
CA VAL A 31 -17.76 18.09 11.34
C VAL A 31 -17.98 16.68 11.84
N VAL A 32 -18.98 16.01 11.28
CA VAL A 32 -19.21 14.57 11.42
C VAL A 32 -19.20 13.91 10.04
N ALA A 33 -18.51 12.79 9.92
CA ALA A 33 -18.44 11.97 8.72
C ALA A 33 -18.51 10.48 9.07
N PHE A 34 -18.94 9.62 8.15
CA PHE A 34 -18.66 8.19 8.24
C PHE A 34 -17.16 7.92 8.18
N GLU A 35 -16.70 6.91 8.90
CA GLU A 35 -15.30 6.45 8.83
C GLU A 35 -14.99 5.85 7.45
N LYS A 36 -15.96 5.12 6.87
CA LYS A 36 -15.83 4.41 5.59
C LYS A 36 -16.90 4.82 4.60
N ARG A 37 -16.56 4.78 3.31
CA ARG A 37 -17.51 4.98 2.20
C ARG A 37 -18.37 3.77 1.92
N SER A 38 -17.85 2.58 2.22
CA SER A 38 -18.56 1.33 1.99
C SER A 38 -18.12 0.22 2.93
N TYR A 39 -18.99 -0.76 3.10
CA TYR A 39 -18.70 -2.03 3.77
C TYR A 39 -19.15 -3.18 2.86
N ASP A 40 -18.28 -4.18 2.72
CA ASP A 40 -18.59 -5.42 2.00
C ASP A 40 -19.50 -6.30 2.87
N TYR A 41 -20.77 -6.42 2.48
CA TYR A 41 -21.79 -7.16 3.21
C TYR A 41 -21.45 -8.66 3.29
N SER A 42 -20.76 -9.21 2.29
CA SER A 42 -20.32 -10.62 2.30
C SER A 42 -19.36 -10.94 3.45
N ARG A 43 -18.76 -9.92 4.07
CA ARG A 43 -17.82 -10.01 5.20
C ARG A 43 -18.44 -9.71 6.55
N ILE A 44 -19.77 -9.56 6.63
CA ILE A 44 -20.50 -9.28 7.86
C ILE A 44 -21.32 -10.52 8.24
N PRO A 45 -20.73 -11.59 8.79
CA PRO A 45 -21.47 -12.82 9.09
C PRO A 45 -22.47 -12.66 10.24
N GLN A 46 -22.28 -11.67 11.12
CA GLN A 46 -23.14 -11.44 12.27
C GLN A 46 -23.45 -9.95 12.43
N HIS A 47 -22.43 -9.12 12.66
CA HIS A 47 -22.63 -7.69 12.84
C HIS A 47 -21.41 -6.89 12.40
N GLN A 48 -21.62 -5.60 12.14
CA GLN A 48 -20.58 -4.62 11.84
C GLN A 48 -20.89 -3.32 12.57
N THR A 49 -19.91 -2.79 13.29
CA THR A 49 -20.02 -1.43 13.82
C THR A 49 -19.78 -0.43 12.69
N VAL A 50 -20.78 0.42 12.42
CA VAL A 50 -20.65 1.56 11.52
C VAL A 50 -20.26 2.78 12.34
N LYS A 51 -19.06 3.31 12.07
CA LYS A 51 -18.48 4.43 12.82
C LYS A 51 -18.70 5.78 12.14
N LEU A 52 -18.89 6.78 12.98
CA LEU A 52 -18.84 8.21 12.67
C LEU A 52 -17.63 8.82 13.35
N VAL A 53 -16.84 9.59 12.62
CA VAL A 53 -15.65 10.30 13.13
C VAL A 53 -15.93 11.80 13.21
N PHE A 54 -15.38 12.46 14.22
CA PHE A 54 -15.55 13.88 14.45
C PHE A 54 -14.26 14.65 14.12
N SER A 55 -14.39 15.90 13.65
CA SER A 55 -13.21 16.76 13.37
C SER A 55 -12.43 17.16 14.60
N GLU A 56 -13.08 17.17 15.77
CA GLU A 56 -12.50 17.47 17.07
C GLU A 56 -13.27 16.73 18.18
N SER A 57 -12.77 16.80 19.42
CA SER A 57 -13.53 16.30 20.57
C SER A 57 -14.80 17.14 20.75
N ALA A 58 -15.95 16.48 20.88
CA ALA A 58 -17.24 17.12 21.05
C ALA A 58 -17.24 18.02 22.31
N LYS A 59 -17.52 19.30 22.11
CA LYS A 59 -17.62 20.34 23.16
C LYS A 59 -18.98 20.33 23.86
N ALA A 60 -20.00 19.64 23.33
CA ALA A 60 -21.34 19.53 23.90
C ALA A 60 -21.99 18.18 23.53
N ASP A 61 -23.16 17.91 24.10
CA ASP A 61 -24.00 16.80 23.67
C ASP A 61 -24.83 17.22 22.45
N GLY A 62 -25.25 16.26 21.62
CA GLY A 62 -26.05 16.49 20.41
C GLY A 62 -26.47 15.19 19.75
N PHE A 63 -26.94 15.27 18.50
CA PHE A 63 -27.35 14.10 17.71
C PHE A 63 -26.98 14.24 16.24
N VAL A 64 -26.64 13.11 15.62
CA VAL A 64 -26.52 12.98 14.17
C VAL A 64 -27.76 12.26 13.66
N ARG A 65 -28.44 12.83 12.66
CA ARG A 65 -29.56 12.19 12.00
C ARG A 65 -29.10 11.55 10.70
N ILE A 66 -29.33 10.24 10.58
CA ILE A 66 -28.98 9.43 9.42
C ILE A 66 -30.25 8.91 8.77
N ARG A 67 -30.34 9.02 7.44
CA ARG A 67 -31.39 8.38 6.63
C ARG A 67 -30.90 7.03 6.14
N ILE A 68 -31.78 6.03 6.19
CA ILE A 68 -31.56 4.68 5.67
C ILE A 68 -32.35 4.55 4.35
N THR A 69 -31.67 4.18 3.28
CA THR A 69 -32.28 3.86 1.97
C THR A 69 -31.88 2.45 1.58
N THR A 70 -32.84 1.58 1.32
CA THR A 70 -32.57 0.18 0.95
C THR A 70 -32.87 -0.06 -0.53
N THR A 71 -32.13 -1.00 -1.13
CA THR A 71 -32.43 -1.59 -2.44
C THR A 71 -32.46 -3.10 -2.27
N ASN A 72 -33.58 -3.72 -2.62
CA ASN A 72 -33.86 -5.16 -2.47
C ASN A 72 -33.66 -5.71 -1.04
N ALA A 73 -33.54 -4.83 -0.03
CA ALA A 73 -33.34 -5.19 1.37
C ALA A 73 -34.47 -4.63 2.26
N GLU A 74 -34.85 -5.39 3.28
CA GLU A 74 -35.90 -5.08 4.24
C GLU A 74 -35.36 -5.13 5.68
N MET A 75 -35.58 -4.05 6.45
CA MET A 75 -35.14 -3.97 7.85
C MET A 75 -36.01 -4.87 8.74
N GLY A 76 -35.38 -5.57 9.68
CA GLY A 76 -36.00 -6.60 10.53
C GLY A 76 -36.14 -7.98 9.86
N VAL A 77 -35.85 -8.08 8.55
CA VAL A 77 -35.81 -9.33 7.79
C VAL A 77 -34.38 -9.63 7.33
N ASP A 78 -33.76 -8.67 6.63
CA ASP A 78 -32.44 -8.83 6.03
C ASP A 78 -31.32 -8.31 6.93
N PHE A 79 -31.58 -7.20 7.60
CA PHE A 79 -30.67 -6.57 8.55
C PHE A 79 -31.45 -5.88 9.65
N ASP A 80 -30.79 -5.58 10.77
CA ASP A 80 -31.37 -4.77 11.84
C ASP A 80 -30.38 -3.68 12.30
N ILE A 81 -30.93 -2.55 12.73
CA ILE A 81 -30.21 -1.47 13.40
C ILE A 81 -31.10 -1.07 14.58
N SER A 82 -30.75 -1.54 15.78
CA SER A 82 -31.62 -1.48 16.97
C SER A 82 -32.12 -0.07 17.35
N ASP A 83 -31.39 0.97 16.93
CA ASP A 83 -31.70 2.37 17.23
C ASP A 83 -32.45 3.09 16.08
N ALA A 84 -32.80 2.37 15.01
CA ALA A 84 -33.56 2.94 13.90
C ALA A 84 -35.03 3.18 14.28
N THR A 85 -35.55 4.34 13.89
CA THR A 85 -36.95 4.72 14.07
C THR A 85 -37.83 4.11 12.97
N GLU A 86 -39.14 4.03 13.20
CA GLU A 86 -40.14 3.55 12.20
C GLU A 86 -40.08 4.29 10.85
N ASN A 87 -39.49 5.49 10.81
CA ASN A 87 -39.37 6.32 9.61
C ASN A 87 -38.10 6.05 8.76
N HIS A 88 -37.36 4.96 9.02
CA HIS A 88 -36.05 4.70 8.38
C HIS A 88 -35.02 5.82 8.65
N GLU A 89 -35.13 6.45 9.81
CA GLU A 89 -34.14 7.41 10.31
C GLU A 89 -33.50 6.89 11.59
N LEU A 90 -32.21 7.15 11.75
CA LEU A 90 -31.40 6.76 12.89
C LEU A 90 -30.88 8.03 13.57
N LEU A 91 -31.00 8.08 14.91
CA LEU A 91 -30.49 9.18 15.73
C LEU A 91 -29.31 8.70 16.55
N ILE A 92 -28.10 9.13 16.17
CA ILE A 92 -26.87 8.76 16.87
C ILE A 92 -26.51 9.85 17.88
N PRO A 93 -26.48 9.55 19.19
CA PRO A 93 -26.09 10.53 20.19
C PRO A 93 -24.60 10.90 20.04
N ILE A 94 -24.32 12.19 20.20
CA ILE A 94 -22.99 12.75 20.42
C ILE A 94 -22.91 13.10 21.90
N TYR A 95 -21.90 12.58 22.61
CA TYR A 95 -21.63 12.98 23.98
C TYR A 95 -20.38 13.86 24.06
N ARG A 96 -20.43 14.88 24.93
CA ARG A 96 -19.28 15.74 25.21
C ARG A 96 -18.04 14.91 25.54
N GLY A 97 -16.92 15.28 24.92
CA GLY A 97 -15.61 14.64 25.09
C GLY A 97 -15.32 13.54 24.06
N GLN A 98 -16.33 13.04 23.34
CA GLN A 98 -16.13 11.99 22.34
C GLN A 98 -15.46 12.54 21.07
N THR A 99 -14.69 11.69 20.39
CA THR A 99 -14.11 11.96 19.07
C THR A 99 -14.73 11.10 17.97
N GLU A 100 -15.59 10.17 18.34
CA GLU A 100 -16.30 9.26 17.46
C GLU A 100 -17.64 8.84 18.10
N ALA A 101 -18.56 8.41 17.26
CA ALA A 101 -19.78 7.71 17.64
C ALA A 101 -20.03 6.56 16.65
N GLY A 102 -21.07 5.76 16.87
CA GLY A 102 -21.40 4.68 15.95
C GLY A 102 -22.63 3.90 16.38
N PHE A 103 -23.01 2.96 15.53
CA PHE A 103 -24.11 2.03 15.77
C PHE A 103 -23.74 0.65 15.21
N VAL A 104 -24.51 -0.36 15.61
CA VAL A 104 -24.32 -1.73 15.13
C VAL A 104 -25.32 -2.02 14.03
N PHE A 105 -24.80 -2.49 12.91
CA PHE A 105 -25.55 -3.14 11.85
C PHE A 105 -25.53 -4.65 12.12
N GLU A 106 -26.69 -5.25 12.30
CA GLU A 106 -26.86 -6.70 12.48
C GLU A 106 -27.25 -7.35 11.14
N ASN A 107 -26.58 -8.44 10.78
CA ASN A 107 -26.90 -9.25 9.63
C ASN A 107 -27.89 -10.36 10.02
N LEU A 108 -29.06 -10.38 9.38
CA LEU A 108 -30.09 -11.40 9.61
C LEU A 108 -30.16 -12.46 8.50
N ILE A 109 -29.36 -12.31 7.45
CA ILE A 109 -29.36 -13.20 6.28
C ILE A 109 -28.10 -14.06 6.21
N TYR A 110 -27.38 -14.33 7.30
CA TYR A 110 -26.26 -15.29 7.25
C TYR A 110 -26.72 -16.74 7.49
N PRO A 111 -26.39 -17.71 6.61
CA PRO A 111 -25.63 -17.58 5.35
C PRO A 111 -26.45 -16.87 4.25
N PHE A 112 -25.75 -16.02 3.47
CA PHE A 112 -26.35 -15.08 2.51
C PHE A 112 -27.35 -15.73 1.55
N ASP A 113 -28.51 -15.09 1.37
CA ASP A 113 -29.59 -15.55 0.50
C ASP A 113 -29.53 -14.97 -0.93
N SER A 114 -28.89 -13.81 -1.08
CA SER A 114 -28.74 -13.05 -2.33
C SER A 114 -27.59 -12.03 -2.22
N ASP A 115 -27.08 -11.57 -3.36
CA ASP A 115 -26.00 -10.58 -3.47
C ASP A 115 -26.45 -9.23 -4.07
N ASP A 116 -27.74 -9.05 -4.34
CA ASP A 116 -28.29 -7.83 -4.95
C ASP A 116 -28.80 -6.79 -3.93
N LYS A 117 -28.60 -7.08 -2.63
CA LYS A 117 -29.06 -6.24 -1.52
C LYS A 117 -28.08 -5.12 -1.20
N SER A 118 -28.60 -3.92 -0.97
CA SER A 118 -27.80 -2.79 -0.47
C SER A 118 -28.54 -1.87 0.49
N ILE A 119 -27.77 -1.29 1.41
CA ILE A 119 -28.23 -0.36 2.43
C ILE A 119 -27.35 0.88 2.37
N LYS A 120 -27.93 2.00 1.94
CA LYS A 120 -27.26 3.31 1.92
C LYS A 120 -27.67 4.12 3.15
N LEU A 121 -26.66 4.68 3.82
CA LEU A 121 -26.80 5.51 5.01
C LEU A 121 -26.31 6.92 4.69
N ASP A 122 -27.16 7.93 4.83
CA ASP A 122 -26.85 9.33 4.52
C ASP A 122 -26.95 10.21 5.80
N ILE A 123 -25.91 10.98 6.14
CA ILE A 123 -26.01 12.00 7.18
C ILE A 123 -26.86 13.15 6.63
N ILE A 124 -28.03 13.38 7.22
CA ILE A 124 -28.99 14.40 6.76
C ILE A 124 -29.08 15.61 7.67
N ALA A 125 -28.68 15.50 8.94
CA ALA A 125 -28.59 16.63 9.86
C ALA A 125 -27.61 16.35 11.01
N ILE A 126 -27.03 17.42 11.56
CA ILE A 126 -26.26 17.41 12.80
C ILE A 126 -26.94 18.42 13.75
N ASP A 127 -27.65 17.91 14.75
CA ASP A 127 -28.23 18.73 15.82
C ASP A 127 -27.20 18.90 16.93
N TYR A 128 -26.46 20.01 16.88
CA TYR A 128 -25.35 20.27 17.76
C TYR A 128 -25.35 21.75 18.16
N PRO A 129 -25.13 22.11 19.45
CA PRO A 129 -25.26 23.48 19.93
C PRO A 129 -24.27 24.50 19.33
N GLN A 130 -23.15 24.03 18.77
CA GLN A 130 -22.15 24.87 18.11
C GLN A 130 -22.30 24.77 16.58
N PRO A 131 -21.76 25.72 15.80
CA PRO A 131 -21.76 25.61 14.34
C PRO A 131 -21.24 24.23 13.90
N SER A 132 -22.02 23.52 13.10
CA SER A 132 -21.71 22.20 12.60
C SER A 132 -21.82 22.15 11.08
N ASN A 133 -21.12 21.21 10.46
CA ASN A 133 -21.16 21.01 9.01
C ASN A 133 -21.06 19.53 8.63
N ILE A 134 -21.84 19.14 7.62
CA ILE A 134 -21.78 17.79 7.04
C ILE A 134 -20.71 17.81 5.95
N GLN A 135 -19.54 17.25 6.24
CA GLN A 135 -18.41 17.17 5.31
C GLN A 135 -17.72 15.81 5.45
N GLY A 136 -16.74 15.53 4.57
CA GLY A 136 -16.07 14.22 4.54
C GLY A 136 -16.92 13.16 3.85
N TYR A 137 -16.98 11.96 4.42
CA TYR A 137 -17.86 10.90 3.92
C TYR A 137 -19.26 11.09 4.50
N THR A 138 -20.10 11.80 3.76
CA THR A 138 -21.48 12.13 4.17
C THR A 138 -22.45 10.98 3.99
N SER A 139 -22.02 9.93 3.29
CA SER A 139 -22.75 8.68 3.09
C SER A 139 -21.83 7.46 3.21
N THR A 140 -22.42 6.33 3.57
CA THR A 140 -21.78 5.02 3.51
C THR A 140 -22.73 3.98 2.92
N LEU A 141 -22.18 3.00 2.19
CA LEU A 141 -22.93 1.95 1.51
C LEU A 141 -22.55 0.57 2.06
N ILE A 142 -23.52 -0.19 2.55
CA ILE A 142 -23.34 -1.61 2.87
C ILE A 142 -23.92 -2.41 1.70
N SER A 143 -23.08 -3.16 1.00
CA SER A 143 -23.45 -3.88 -0.22
C SER A 143 -22.49 -5.04 -0.52
N PHE A 144 -22.85 -5.91 -1.44
CA PHE A 144 -21.94 -6.95 -2.00
C PHE A 144 -21.04 -6.42 -3.12
N GLU A 145 -21.21 -5.15 -3.49
CA GLU A 145 -20.41 -4.45 -4.49
C GLU A 145 -19.00 -4.11 -3.99
N ARG A 146 -18.13 -3.74 -4.94
CA ARG A 146 -16.76 -3.30 -4.68
C ARG A 146 -16.70 -2.07 -3.78
N SER A 147 -15.60 -1.93 -3.04
CA SER A 147 -15.32 -0.74 -2.26
C SER A 147 -15.40 0.52 -3.12
N LEU A 148 -16.09 1.54 -2.59
CA LEU A 148 -16.18 2.87 -3.17
C LEU A 148 -14.90 3.70 -2.93
N GLY A 149 -13.92 3.14 -2.21
CA GLY A 149 -12.66 3.77 -1.87
C GLY A 149 -12.48 4.02 -0.39
N ALA A 150 -11.22 4.19 0.01
CA ALA A 150 -10.84 4.45 1.38
C ALA A 150 -9.58 5.33 1.47
N THR A 151 -9.36 5.89 2.66
CA THR A 151 -8.04 6.37 3.08
C THR A 151 -7.41 5.31 3.96
N THR A 152 -6.25 4.79 3.57
CA THR A 152 -5.61 3.66 4.26
C THR A 152 -4.12 3.89 4.48
N ALA A 153 -3.53 3.16 5.42
CA ALA A 153 -2.12 3.24 5.78
C ALA A 153 -1.50 1.83 5.85
N PRO A 154 -0.95 1.31 4.72
CA PRO A 154 -0.32 0.00 4.69
C PRO A 154 0.82 -0.15 5.70
N GLU A 155 0.79 -1.22 6.50
CA GLU A 155 1.79 -1.47 7.54
C GLU A 155 3.04 -2.18 6.97
N ILE A 156 3.90 -1.40 6.30
CA ILE A 156 5.11 -1.97 5.69
C ILE A 156 6.22 -2.30 6.70
N GLY A 157 6.01 -2.05 7.99
CA GLY A 157 6.97 -2.38 9.06
C GLY A 157 7.89 -1.24 9.48
N GLY A 158 7.46 0.03 9.30
CA GLY A 158 8.20 1.21 9.73
C GLY A 158 9.53 1.37 8.98
N PRO A 159 10.55 2.02 9.56
CA PRO A 159 11.76 2.44 8.83
C PRO A 159 12.65 1.28 8.35
N ASN A 160 12.36 0.05 8.75
CA ASN A 160 13.02 -1.16 8.24
C ASN A 160 12.28 -1.78 7.05
N GLU A 161 11.04 -1.36 6.81
CA GLU A 161 10.16 -1.79 5.71
C GLU A 161 10.16 -3.33 5.55
N GLY A 162 9.98 -4.05 6.66
CA GLY A 162 10.09 -5.51 6.68
C GLY A 162 9.02 -6.26 5.88
N ASN A 163 7.90 -5.61 5.56
CA ASN A 163 6.78 -6.22 4.87
C ASN A 163 6.67 -5.76 3.41
N GLN A 164 6.35 -6.70 2.54
CA GLN A 164 5.58 -6.48 1.32
C GLN A 164 4.09 -6.45 1.69
N VAL A 165 3.38 -5.37 1.35
CA VAL A 165 1.94 -5.27 1.62
C VAL A 165 1.17 -5.25 0.31
N TYR A 166 0.47 -6.35 0.03
CA TYR A 166 -0.40 -6.52 -1.13
C TYR A 166 -1.79 -5.98 -0.79
N PHE A 167 -2.25 -4.98 -1.55
CA PHE A 167 -3.50 -4.28 -1.29
C PHE A 167 -4.49 -4.49 -2.44
N ASP A 168 -5.68 -4.95 -2.11
CA ASP A 168 -6.84 -5.07 -3.01
C ASP A 168 -7.78 -3.87 -2.80
N LEU A 169 -7.89 -3.03 -3.82
CA LEU A 169 -8.72 -1.83 -3.84
C LEU A 169 -10.22 -2.19 -3.91
N SER A 170 -10.57 -3.32 -4.51
CA SER A 170 -11.97 -3.73 -4.64
C SER A 170 -12.56 -4.19 -3.31
N SER A 171 -11.73 -4.74 -2.41
CA SER A 171 -12.19 -5.31 -1.14
C SER A 171 -11.59 -4.67 0.11
N GLU A 172 -10.77 -3.62 -0.04
CA GLU A 172 -10.00 -2.97 1.04
C GLU A 172 -9.07 -3.95 1.81
N THR A 173 -8.71 -5.08 1.21
CA THR A 173 -7.91 -6.11 1.89
C THR A 173 -6.42 -5.82 1.77
N ALA A 174 -5.70 -5.89 2.88
CA ALA A 174 -4.25 -5.82 2.91
C ALA A 174 -3.65 -7.14 3.42
N THR A 175 -2.80 -7.77 2.61
CA THR A 175 -2.03 -8.97 3.01
C THR A 175 -0.58 -8.58 3.22
N GLN A 176 -0.07 -8.77 4.43
CA GLN A 176 1.32 -8.50 4.78
C GLN A 176 2.16 -9.76 4.66
N VAL A 177 3.32 -9.65 4.00
CA VAL A 177 4.29 -10.73 3.88
C VAL A 177 5.66 -10.22 4.23
N TRP A 178 6.37 -10.96 5.10
CA TRP A 178 7.73 -10.62 5.45
C TRP A 178 8.66 -10.78 4.25
N ARG A 179 9.41 -9.74 3.87
CA ARG A 179 10.02 -9.68 2.54
C ARG A 179 11.23 -10.57 2.33
N ASP A 180 11.88 -11.06 3.39
CA ASP A 180 12.96 -12.08 3.28
C ASP A 180 12.46 -13.53 3.52
N SER A 181 11.13 -13.75 3.47
CA SER A 181 10.54 -15.09 3.61
C SER A 181 10.61 -15.95 2.34
N TRP A 182 10.86 -15.36 1.18
CA TRP A 182 10.92 -16.02 -0.13
C TRP A 182 12.10 -15.55 -0.97
N ASP A 183 12.51 -16.36 -1.94
CA ASP A 183 13.70 -16.13 -2.77
C ASP A 183 13.42 -16.19 -4.27
N LEU A 184 12.69 -17.22 -4.70
CA LEU A 184 12.38 -17.48 -6.11
C LEU A 184 10.87 -17.54 -6.32
N GLY A 185 10.36 -16.86 -7.34
CA GLY A 185 8.99 -16.97 -7.82
C GLY A 185 8.93 -17.74 -9.13
N PHE A 186 8.31 -18.93 -9.12
CA PHE A 186 8.11 -19.76 -10.32
C PHE A 186 6.80 -19.39 -11.01
N TYR A 187 6.89 -18.84 -12.22
CA TYR A 187 5.74 -18.23 -12.89
C TYR A 187 4.68 -19.28 -13.23
N CYS A 188 3.42 -18.95 -12.92
CA CYS A 188 2.27 -19.84 -13.09
C CYS A 188 1.52 -19.66 -14.42
N GLY A 189 1.88 -18.64 -15.23
CA GLY A 189 1.35 -18.49 -16.59
C GLY A 189 1.97 -19.48 -17.58
N ASP A 190 1.81 -19.24 -18.87
CA ASP A 190 2.20 -20.20 -19.91
C ASP A 190 3.73 -20.34 -20.02
N GLU A 191 4.47 -19.23 -19.91
CA GLU A 191 5.92 -19.23 -19.98
C GLU A 191 6.57 -19.94 -18.79
N PHE A 192 7.75 -20.51 -19.02
CA PHE A 192 8.57 -21.09 -17.96
C PHE A 192 9.63 -20.09 -17.50
N ARG A 193 9.22 -19.19 -16.60
CA ARG A 193 10.03 -18.06 -16.12
C ARG A 193 10.15 -18.10 -14.60
N VAL A 194 11.30 -17.67 -14.09
CA VAL A 194 11.57 -17.62 -12.65
C VAL A 194 12.04 -16.22 -12.30
N GLY A 195 11.31 -15.56 -11.42
CA GLY A 195 11.71 -14.28 -10.84
C GLY A 195 12.52 -14.47 -9.56
N ILE A 196 13.33 -13.47 -9.22
CA ILE A 196 14.10 -13.39 -7.98
C ILE A 196 13.52 -12.31 -7.06
N ASN A 197 13.76 -12.44 -5.75
CA ASN A 197 13.30 -11.45 -4.80
C ASN A 197 14.12 -10.15 -4.84
N GLY A 198 13.68 -9.21 -5.67
CA GLY A 198 14.28 -7.88 -5.77
C GLY A 198 14.12 -7.00 -4.52
N SER A 199 13.18 -7.31 -3.61
CA SER A 199 12.95 -6.50 -2.40
C SER A 199 14.03 -6.67 -1.31
N ILE A 200 14.83 -7.72 -1.44
CA ILE A 200 15.97 -8.03 -0.57
C ILE A 200 17.30 -7.96 -1.33
N TYR A 201 17.28 -7.34 -2.52
CA TYR A 201 18.47 -7.08 -3.35
C TYR A 201 19.17 -8.35 -3.85
N MET A 202 18.41 -9.39 -4.19
CA MET A 202 18.97 -10.53 -4.91
C MET A 202 19.49 -10.13 -6.29
N ALA A 203 20.51 -10.86 -6.75
CA ALA A 203 21.05 -10.76 -8.09
C ALA A 203 21.47 -12.15 -8.58
N VAL A 204 21.46 -12.36 -9.89
CA VAL A 204 21.72 -13.67 -10.49
C VAL A 204 22.51 -13.55 -11.79
N LYS A 205 23.42 -14.50 -12.03
CA LYS A 205 24.21 -14.59 -13.26
C LYS A 205 24.14 -15.98 -13.86
N LYS A 206 23.80 -16.04 -15.15
CA LYS A 206 23.95 -17.26 -15.96
C LYS A 206 25.43 -17.63 -16.08
N LEU A 207 25.76 -18.89 -15.83
CA LEU A 207 27.10 -19.45 -16.02
C LEU A 207 27.11 -20.34 -17.26
N ASP A 208 28.24 -20.41 -17.96
CA ASP A 208 28.42 -21.28 -19.15
C ASP A 208 28.71 -22.74 -18.76
N VAL A 209 27.95 -23.27 -17.81
CA VAL A 209 28.02 -24.66 -17.34
C VAL A 209 26.62 -25.21 -17.08
N THR A 210 26.42 -26.49 -17.31
CA THR A 210 25.13 -27.17 -17.14
C THR A 210 25.14 -28.19 -15.99
N ASN A 211 26.31 -28.58 -15.51
CA ASN A 211 26.47 -29.42 -14.34
C ASN A 211 26.63 -28.55 -13.08
N ILE A 212 25.60 -28.53 -12.23
CA ILE A 212 25.59 -27.76 -10.98
C ILE A 212 26.70 -28.21 -10.02
N ASP A 213 27.05 -29.50 -10.01
CA ASP A 213 28.06 -30.03 -9.09
C ASP A 213 29.50 -29.66 -9.53
N ALA A 214 29.69 -29.18 -10.77
CA ALA A 214 30.97 -28.68 -11.26
C ALA A 214 31.29 -27.23 -10.82
N VAL A 215 30.29 -26.48 -10.35
CA VAL A 215 30.48 -25.10 -9.88
C VAL A 215 31.03 -25.10 -8.45
N THR A 216 32.18 -24.44 -8.28
CA THR A 216 32.86 -24.24 -6.99
C THR A 216 32.98 -22.75 -6.68
N GLU A 217 33.19 -22.39 -5.42
CA GLU A 217 33.50 -21.02 -4.98
C GLU A 217 34.61 -20.37 -5.84
N SER A 218 35.71 -21.11 -6.06
CA SER A 218 36.85 -20.61 -6.85
C SER A 218 36.49 -20.34 -8.31
N SER A 219 35.55 -21.08 -8.90
CA SER A 219 35.14 -20.91 -10.30
C SER A 219 34.31 -19.65 -10.53
N VAL A 220 33.67 -19.11 -9.49
CA VAL A 220 32.73 -17.98 -9.57
C VAL A 220 33.16 -16.73 -8.80
N SER A 221 34.23 -16.79 -8.02
CA SER A 221 34.72 -15.69 -7.18
C SER A 221 34.90 -14.36 -7.92
N GLN A 222 35.35 -14.41 -9.18
CA GLN A 222 35.52 -13.22 -10.04
C GLN A 222 34.22 -12.46 -10.33
N TYR A 223 33.05 -13.09 -10.17
CA TYR A 223 31.74 -12.50 -10.45
C TYR A 223 31.09 -11.88 -9.22
N GLN A 224 31.52 -12.23 -8.00
CA GLN A 224 30.79 -11.89 -6.78
C GLN A 224 30.65 -10.37 -6.56
N SER A 225 31.68 -9.59 -6.92
CA SER A 225 31.64 -8.13 -6.84
C SER A 225 30.74 -7.48 -7.90
N GLN A 226 30.39 -8.19 -8.96
CA GLN A 226 29.58 -7.70 -10.08
C GLN A 226 28.10 -8.09 -9.93
N VAL A 227 27.84 -9.32 -9.47
CA VAL A 227 26.50 -9.90 -9.32
C VAL A 227 25.90 -9.45 -7.98
N SER A 228 25.72 -8.14 -7.86
CA SER A 228 25.19 -7.48 -6.68
C SER A 228 24.38 -6.24 -7.09
N VAL A 229 23.46 -5.81 -6.24
CA VAL A 229 22.74 -4.54 -6.40
C VAL A 229 23.60 -3.39 -5.89
N GLY A 230 23.51 -2.21 -6.53
CA GLY A 230 24.21 -1.01 -6.06
C GLY A 230 25.72 -1.00 -6.33
N THR A 231 26.17 -1.61 -7.44
CA THR A 231 27.61 -1.64 -7.80
C THR A 231 28.11 -0.34 -8.43
N PHE A 232 27.21 0.60 -8.74
CA PHE A 232 27.50 1.82 -9.50
C PHE A 232 28.13 1.55 -10.88
N ASN A 233 27.79 0.39 -11.46
CA ASN A 233 28.13 0.01 -12.82
C ASN A 233 26.82 -0.30 -13.58
N PRO A 234 26.52 0.39 -14.69
CA PRO A 234 25.30 0.15 -15.47
C PRO A 234 25.14 -1.31 -15.95
N ASP A 235 26.24 -2.03 -16.18
CA ASP A 235 26.20 -3.42 -16.65
C ASP A 235 25.58 -4.38 -15.62
N ASN A 236 25.56 -4.02 -14.33
CA ASN A 236 24.99 -4.88 -13.30
C ASN A 236 23.46 -5.02 -13.39
N ALA A 237 22.79 -4.16 -14.17
CA ALA A 237 21.38 -4.26 -14.45
C ALA A 237 21.01 -5.60 -15.14
N ALA A 238 21.96 -6.25 -15.81
CA ALA A 238 21.78 -7.58 -16.40
C ALA A 238 21.62 -8.71 -15.37
N TYR A 239 21.88 -8.45 -14.08
CA TYR A 239 21.84 -9.44 -13.01
C TYR A 239 20.57 -9.36 -12.14
N ILE A 240 19.64 -8.48 -12.46
CA ILE A 240 18.37 -8.31 -11.73
C ILE A 240 17.20 -8.55 -12.66
N ASP A 241 16.05 -8.94 -12.11
CA ASP A 241 14.83 -8.91 -12.90
C ASP A 241 14.55 -7.48 -13.38
N TYR A 242 14.20 -7.34 -14.65
CA TYR A 242 14.02 -6.02 -15.24
C TYR A 242 12.86 -5.29 -14.53
N PRO A 243 13.06 -4.04 -14.06
CA PRO A 243 12.14 -3.44 -13.10
C PRO A 243 10.72 -3.16 -13.60
N SER A 244 10.45 -3.16 -14.92
CA SER A 244 9.09 -2.95 -15.44
C SER A 244 8.12 -4.07 -15.06
N GLY A 245 8.63 -5.23 -14.62
CA GLY A 245 7.83 -6.37 -14.17
C GLY A 245 7.36 -7.30 -15.28
N GLN A 246 7.74 -7.00 -16.54
CA GLN A 246 7.44 -7.86 -17.69
C GLN A 246 8.06 -9.24 -17.48
N ILE A 247 7.28 -10.31 -17.64
CA ILE A 247 7.74 -11.66 -17.30
C ILE A 247 8.88 -12.16 -18.20
N SER A 248 8.97 -11.61 -19.41
CA SER A 248 10.08 -11.86 -20.33
C SER A 248 11.41 -11.23 -19.87
N GLY A 249 11.35 -10.28 -18.94
CA GLY A 249 12.48 -9.52 -18.41
C GLY A 249 13.16 -10.11 -17.17
N THR A 250 12.90 -11.37 -16.81
CA THR A 250 13.60 -12.04 -15.70
C THR A 250 15.10 -12.22 -15.99
N ALA A 251 15.95 -12.08 -14.97
CA ALA A 251 17.40 -12.31 -15.10
C ALA A 251 17.73 -13.80 -15.29
N ILE A 252 16.90 -14.68 -14.75
CA ILE A 252 16.89 -16.09 -15.14
C ILE A 252 16.17 -16.18 -16.49
N SER A 253 16.91 -16.59 -17.53
CA SER A 253 16.36 -16.77 -18.86
C SER A 253 15.23 -17.80 -18.86
N GLU A 254 14.37 -17.78 -19.88
CA GLU A 254 13.31 -18.78 -20.00
C GLU A 254 13.87 -20.20 -19.90
N ILE A 255 13.27 -20.99 -19.02
CA ILE A 255 13.66 -22.38 -18.82
C ILE A 255 13.28 -23.13 -20.10
N SER A 256 14.23 -23.80 -20.71
CA SER A 256 14.07 -24.50 -21.99
C SER A 256 14.82 -25.82 -21.95
N SER A 257 15.18 -26.40 -23.09
CA SER A 257 16.05 -27.59 -23.12
C SER A 257 17.50 -27.27 -22.68
N ASP A 258 17.91 -26.00 -22.77
CA ASP A 258 19.27 -25.55 -22.51
C ASP A 258 19.44 -25.00 -21.08
N ASN A 259 19.36 -25.92 -20.10
CA ASN A 259 19.32 -25.59 -18.68
C ASN A 259 20.71 -25.33 -18.11
N HIS A 260 21.08 -24.06 -18.05
CA HIS A 260 22.33 -23.59 -17.46
C HIS A 260 22.24 -23.47 -15.94
N VAL A 261 23.41 -23.49 -15.30
CA VAL A 261 23.56 -23.19 -13.88
C VAL A 261 23.64 -21.67 -13.71
N TYR A 262 23.06 -21.16 -12.63
CA TYR A 262 23.09 -19.76 -12.25
C TYR A 262 23.80 -19.59 -10.91
N LEU A 263 24.65 -18.57 -10.82
CA LEU A 263 25.17 -18.04 -9.57
C LEU A 263 24.15 -17.06 -8.99
N VAL A 264 23.73 -17.26 -7.74
CA VAL A 264 22.71 -16.44 -7.07
C VAL A 264 23.33 -15.76 -5.86
N ASN A 265 23.26 -14.43 -5.84
CA ASN A 265 23.43 -13.63 -4.63
C ASN A 265 22.07 -13.61 -3.90
N LEU A 266 22.03 -14.12 -2.67
CA LEU A 266 20.80 -14.22 -1.87
C LEU A 266 20.35 -12.90 -1.25
N GLY A 267 21.08 -11.81 -1.52
CA GLY A 267 20.75 -10.49 -1.02
C GLY A 267 20.99 -10.38 0.48
N TYR A 268 20.10 -9.68 1.17
CA TYR A 268 20.25 -9.33 2.59
C TYR A 268 19.02 -9.76 3.39
N THR A 269 19.21 -10.00 4.69
CA THR A 269 18.07 -10.06 5.61
C THR A 269 17.43 -8.68 5.73
N VAL A 270 16.20 -8.62 6.27
CA VAL A 270 15.60 -7.36 6.68
C VAL A 270 16.46 -6.70 7.77
N GLY A 271 16.68 -5.40 7.65
CA GLY A 271 17.41 -4.64 8.67
C GLY A 271 16.62 -4.52 9.98
N THR A 272 17.33 -4.42 11.10
CA THR A 272 16.72 -4.42 12.44
C THR A 272 17.06 -3.17 13.26
N THR A 273 17.91 -2.29 12.72
CA THR A 273 18.34 -1.08 13.41
C THR A 273 17.30 0.03 13.27
N THR A 274 17.15 0.86 14.30
CA THR A 274 16.31 2.06 14.23
C THR A 274 17.15 3.22 13.68
N PRO A 275 16.85 3.74 12.48
CA PRO A 275 17.58 4.87 11.93
C PRO A 275 17.08 6.21 12.51
N ALA A 276 17.77 7.31 12.20
CA ALA A 276 17.29 8.65 12.50
C ALA A 276 16.01 8.99 11.69
N PRO A 277 15.19 9.97 12.14
CA PRO A 277 14.06 10.47 11.36
C PRO A 277 14.46 10.86 9.93
N GLY A 278 13.56 10.62 8.97
CA GLY A 278 13.80 10.81 7.53
C GLY A 278 14.68 9.74 6.87
N SER A 279 15.26 8.80 7.63
CA SER A 279 16.12 7.73 7.10
C SER A 279 15.47 6.34 7.20
N VAL A 280 16.08 5.36 6.55
CA VAL A 280 15.65 3.95 6.57
C VAL A 280 16.82 3.02 6.88
N ALA A 281 16.53 1.82 7.37
CA ALA A 281 17.49 0.76 7.64
C ALA A 281 16.95 -0.57 7.09
N ILE A 282 16.83 -0.64 5.76
CA ILE A 282 16.16 -1.72 5.04
C ILE A 282 17.04 -2.94 4.74
N ALA A 283 18.36 -2.86 4.86
CA ALA A 283 19.23 -4.03 4.65
C ALA A 283 19.91 -4.43 5.97
N GLY A 284 19.87 -5.72 6.28
CA GLY A 284 20.59 -6.36 7.36
C GLY A 284 21.83 -7.09 6.87
N GLU A 285 22.02 -8.32 7.36
CA GLU A 285 23.20 -9.13 7.04
C GLU A 285 23.11 -9.76 5.65
N ALA A 286 24.26 -9.93 4.99
CA ALA A 286 24.31 -10.64 3.71
C ALA A 286 23.93 -12.12 3.90
N ARG A 287 23.05 -12.63 3.04
CA ARG A 287 22.53 -14.01 3.09
C ARG A 287 23.43 -15.02 2.38
N GLY A 288 24.49 -14.55 1.73
CA GLY A 288 25.46 -15.38 1.05
C GLY A 288 25.07 -15.74 -0.39
N TRP A 289 25.58 -16.88 -0.87
CA TRP A 289 25.51 -17.25 -2.28
C TRP A 289 25.06 -18.70 -2.47
N ARG A 290 24.35 -18.95 -3.57
CA ARG A 290 23.97 -20.30 -4.01
C ARG A 290 24.28 -20.52 -5.49
N LYS A 291 24.32 -21.79 -5.85
CA LYS A 291 24.22 -22.25 -7.24
C LYS A 291 22.85 -22.89 -7.43
N ILE A 292 22.18 -22.54 -8.53
CA ILE A 292 20.88 -23.14 -8.89
C ILE A 292 20.86 -23.59 -10.34
N LYS A 293 20.01 -24.55 -10.64
CA LYS A 293 19.62 -24.92 -12.00
C LYS A 293 18.13 -25.24 -12.00
N VAL A 294 17.40 -24.67 -12.94
CA VAL A 294 15.96 -24.92 -13.09
C VAL A 294 15.74 -25.69 -14.38
N ILE A 295 14.85 -26.67 -14.34
CA ILE A 295 14.52 -27.57 -15.46
C ILE A 295 13.00 -27.62 -15.57
N ARG A 296 12.44 -27.75 -16.78
CA ARG A 296 11.00 -28.04 -16.94
C ARG A 296 10.70 -29.46 -16.47
N GLU A 297 9.61 -29.63 -15.73
CA GLU A 297 9.14 -30.94 -15.26
C GLU A 297 7.62 -31.03 -15.46
N GLY A 298 7.21 -31.64 -16.57
CA GLY A 298 5.80 -31.62 -17.01
C GLY A 298 5.33 -30.18 -17.22
N GLU A 299 4.21 -29.83 -16.58
CA GLU A 299 3.66 -28.46 -16.55
C GLU A 299 4.33 -27.55 -15.50
N GLY A 300 5.22 -28.10 -14.69
CA GLY A 300 5.91 -27.41 -13.60
C GLY A 300 7.42 -27.30 -13.79
N TYR A 301 8.10 -27.06 -12.68
CA TYR A 301 9.54 -26.87 -12.64
C TYR A 301 10.18 -27.91 -11.71
N LYS A 302 11.44 -28.23 -11.98
CA LYS A 302 12.34 -28.83 -11.00
C LYS A 302 13.47 -27.85 -10.70
N LEU A 303 13.60 -27.47 -9.44
CA LEU A 303 14.71 -26.66 -8.94
C LEU A 303 15.78 -27.58 -8.36
N GLN A 304 17.00 -27.45 -8.88
CA GLN A 304 18.21 -27.98 -8.26
C GLN A 304 18.99 -26.83 -7.60
N TYR A 305 19.46 -27.01 -6.38
CA TYR A 305 20.16 -25.95 -5.65
C TYR A 305 21.21 -26.50 -4.67
N ALA A 306 22.24 -25.70 -4.42
CA ALA A 306 23.30 -26.03 -3.47
C ALA A 306 24.03 -24.76 -2.98
N GLU A 307 24.70 -24.89 -1.83
CA GLU A 307 25.78 -23.97 -1.44
C GLU A 307 26.93 -24.04 -2.45
N LEU A 308 27.69 -22.95 -2.64
CA LEU A 308 28.79 -22.91 -3.61
C LEU A 308 29.88 -23.97 -3.38
N ASN A 309 30.13 -24.33 -2.12
CA ASN A 309 31.12 -25.34 -1.73
C ASN A 309 30.56 -26.77 -1.62
N SER A 310 29.27 -26.98 -1.89
CA SER A 310 28.68 -28.32 -1.83
C SER A 310 29.05 -29.15 -3.06
N ALA A 311 29.46 -30.40 -2.81
CA ALA A 311 29.79 -31.38 -3.86
C ALA A 311 28.54 -32.01 -4.50
N THR A 312 27.37 -31.87 -3.88
CA THR A 312 26.08 -32.38 -4.38
C THR A 312 24.99 -31.33 -4.22
N HIS A 313 23.95 -31.43 -5.03
CA HIS A 313 22.79 -30.57 -4.97
C HIS A 313 21.59 -31.26 -4.31
N GLN A 314 20.66 -30.42 -3.84
CA GLN A 314 19.29 -30.82 -3.50
C GLN A 314 18.39 -30.56 -4.71
N GLU A 315 17.25 -31.24 -4.77
CA GLU A 315 16.24 -30.96 -5.79
C GLU A 315 14.82 -30.99 -5.22
N VAL A 316 13.94 -30.19 -5.82
CA VAL A 316 12.52 -30.07 -5.45
C VAL A 316 11.68 -29.81 -6.69
N SER A 317 10.54 -30.49 -6.78
CA SER A 317 9.51 -30.25 -7.79
C SER A 317 8.60 -29.09 -7.36
N ILE A 318 8.34 -28.15 -8.25
CA ILE A 318 7.49 -26.98 -8.04
C ILE A 318 6.36 -27.00 -9.06
N ALA A 319 5.14 -27.24 -8.59
CA ALA A 319 3.95 -27.19 -9.43
C ALA A 319 3.51 -25.74 -9.67
N LYS A 320 2.98 -25.44 -10.87
CA LYS A 320 2.27 -24.19 -11.13
C LYS A 320 0.89 -24.22 -10.47
N ASN A 321 0.43 -23.06 -10.00
CA ASN A 321 -0.95 -22.87 -9.56
C ASN A 321 -1.59 -21.69 -10.33
N PRO A 322 -2.58 -21.94 -11.22
CA PRO A 322 -3.13 -20.92 -12.11
C PRO A 322 -3.88 -19.77 -11.40
N ALA A 323 -4.25 -19.95 -10.12
CA ALA A 323 -4.86 -18.89 -9.31
C ALA A 323 -3.88 -17.78 -8.92
N TYR A 324 -2.57 -18.04 -8.98
CA TYR A 324 -1.52 -17.12 -8.55
C TYR A 324 -0.66 -16.67 -9.74
N ASN A 325 0.07 -15.56 -9.58
CA ASN A 325 1.12 -15.19 -10.54
C ASN A 325 2.32 -16.15 -10.44
N PHE A 326 2.66 -16.56 -9.22
CA PHE A 326 3.84 -17.35 -8.92
C PHE A 326 3.56 -18.40 -7.84
N THR A 327 4.28 -19.51 -7.90
CA THR A 327 4.54 -20.37 -6.76
C THR A 327 5.90 -20.01 -6.19
N PHE A 328 5.97 -19.63 -4.92
CA PHE A 328 7.20 -19.13 -4.31
C PHE A 328 7.97 -20.21 -3.58
N PHE A 329 9.30 -20.10 -3.56
CA PHE A 329 10.21 -20.99 -2.85
C PHE A 329 11.14 -20.18 -1.94
N SER A 330 11.47 -20.75 -0.78
CA SER A 330 12.40 -20.18 0.20
C SER A 330 13.57 -21.12 0.45
N PHE A 331 14.79 -20.59 0.36
CA PHE A 331 16.02 -21.29 0.78
C PHE A 331 16.17 -21.35 2.30
N ASN A 332 15.42 -20.52 3.05
CA ASN A 332 15.43 -20.58 4.51
C ASN A 332 14.67 -21.82 5.02
N THR A 333 13.53 -22.13 4.38
CA THR A 333 12.68 -23.28 4.76
C THR A 333 12.83 -24.49 3.83
N ASN A 334 13.58 -24.36 2.73
CA ASN A 334 13.73 -25.36 1.66
C ASN A 334 12.38 -25.92 1.17
N SER A 335 11.37 -25.06 1.06
CA SER A 335 10.00 -25.43 0.68
C SER A 335 9.27 -24.27 0.01
N THR A 336 8.11 -24.58 -0.59
CA THR A 336 7.22 -23.57 -1.12
C THR A 336 6.56 -22.77 0.01
N VAL A 337 6.37 -21.48 -0.20
CA VAL A 337 5.79 -20.55 0.78
C VAL A 337 4.66 -19.71 0.16
N ASN A 338 3.73 -19.25 0.98
CA ASN A 338 2.65 -18.34 0.54
C ASN A 338 3.15 -16.89 0.65
N VAL A 339 3.01 -16.13 -0.43
CA VAL A 339 3.50 -14.74 -0.54
C VAL A 339 2.39 -13.87 -1.12
N GLU A 340 2.30 -13.77 -2.44
CA GLU A 340 1.21 -13.04 -3.10
C GLU A 340 -0.14 -13.71 -2.82
N PRO A 341 -1.22 -12.94 -2.59
CA PRO A 341 -2.59 -13.43 -2.72
C PRO A 341 -2.85 -14.00 -4.12
N GLU A 342 -4.03 -14.60 -4.32
CA GLU A 342 -4.51 -14.93 -5.67
C GLU A 342 -4.40 -13.70 -6.57
N LYS A 343 -4.07 -13.90 -7.85
CA LYS A 343 -3.60 -12.83 -8.73
C LYS A 343 -4.66 -11.75 -8.99
N ASP A 344 -5.94 -12.08 -8.83
CA ASP A 344 -7.10 -11.19 -8.93
C ASP A 344 -7.51 -10.57 -7.58
N LYS A 345 -6.77 -10.84 -6.50
CA LYS A 345 -7.04 -10.38 -5.12
C LYS A 345 -5.98 -9.41 -4.60
N TRP A 346 -5.29 -8.70 -5.49
CA TRP A 346 -4.45 -7.56 -5.13
C TRP A 346 -4.11 -6.67 -6.34
N ASP A 347 -4.11 -5.36 -6.12
CA ASP A 347 -3.82 -4.35 -7.12
C ASP A 347 -2.43 -3.74 -6.96
N LEU A 348 -2.10 -3.39 -5.71
CA LEU A 348 -0.90 -2.65 -5.34
C LEU A 348 0.01 -3.47 -4.42
N ASN A 349 1.31 -3.27 -4.52
CA ASN A 349 2.29 -3.79 -3.56
C ASN A 349 3.16 -2.66 -3.02
N PHE A 350 3.11 -2.43 -1.70
CA PHE A 350 3.98 -1.50 -1.00
C PHE A 350 5.21 -2.25 -0.49
N THR A 351 6.41 -1.82 -0.90
CA THR A 351 7.64 -2.57 -0.60
C THR A 351 8.93 -1.76 -0.78
N VAL A 352 10.04 -2.39 -0.39
CA VAL A 352 11.39 -2.09 -0.87
C VAL A 352 11.58 -2.70 -2.25
N PHE A 353 12.24 -2.00 -3.16
CA PHE A 353 12.33 -2.42 -4.56
C PHE A 353 13.71 -2.20 -5.16
N THR A 354 14.14 -3.09 -6.06
CA THR A 354 15.32 -2.88 -6.90
C THR A 354 14.89 -2.26 -8.23
N ASN A 355 15.36 -1.04 -8.52
CA ASN A 355 15.11 -0.37 -9.81
C ASN A 355 16.45 -0.04 -10.49
N ILE A 356 16.42 0.63 -11.64
CA ILE A 356 17.61 1.06 -12.37
C ILE A 356 17.71 2.59 -12.36
N ILE A 357 18.89 3.10 -12.05
CA ILE A 357 19.28 4.49 -12.30
C ILE A 357 20.08 4.52 -13.60
N ASP A 358 19.65 5.36 -14.54
CA ASP A 358 20.33 5.51 -15.82
C ASP A 358 21.80 5.91 -15.62
N GLY A 359 22.70 5.21 -16.31
CA GLY A 359 24.15 5.36 -16.17
C GLY A 359 24.78 4.78 -14.90
N ALA A 360 24.01 4.36 -13.89
CA ALA A 360 24.55 3.83 -12.62
C ALA A 360 24.19 2.35 -12.34
N GLY A 361 23.20 1.79 -13.05
CA GLY A 361 22.80 0.40 -12.91
C GLY A 361 21.72 0.20 -11.85
N SER A 362 21.68 -1.00 -11.25
CA SER A 362 20.66 -1.35 -10.25
C SER A 362 20.87 -0.61 -8.93
N TYR A 363 19.77 -0.18 -8.32
CA TYR A 363 19.73 0.58 -7.08
C TYR A 363 18.53 0.18 -6.21
N GLY A 364 18.71 0.20 -4.89
CA GLY A 364 17.66 -0.13 -3.93
C GLY A 364 16.82 1.09 -3.53
N TYR A 365 15.50 0.98 -3.65
CA TYR A 365 14.52 2.00 -3.29
C TYR A 365 13.67 1.55 -2.12
N SER A 366 13.42 2.48 -1.19
CA SER A 366 12.41 2.38 -0.13
C SER A 366 11.14 3.15 -0.49
N ASP A 367 10.06 2.92 0.25
CA ASP A 367 8.74 3.53 0.04
C ASP A 367 8.29 3.44 -1.44
N PHE A 368 8.37 2.23 -2.01
CA PHE A 368 8.02 1.97 -3.41
C PHE A 368 6.61 1.37 -3.51
N VAL A 369 5.88 1.72 -4.58
CA VAL A 369 4.54 1.18 -4.85
C VAL A 369 4.51 0.57 -6.24
N LEU A 370 4.17 -0.72 -6.30
CA LEU A 370 4.04 -1.47 -7.54
C LEU A 370 2.57 -1.75 -7.87
N ASN A 371 2.22 -1.90 -9.15
CA ASN A 371 0.93 -2.44 -9.60
C ASN A 371 1.08 -3.83 -10.24
N ASN A 372 0.08 -4.71 -10.06
CA ASN A 372 0.12 -6.12 -10.50
C ASN A 372 -0.10 -6.29 -12.03
N ILE A 373 0.89 -5.92 -12.85
CA ILE A 373 0.75 -6.03 -14.30
C ILE A 373 0.58 -7.48 -14.80
N LYS A 374 0.98 -8.49 -14.00
CA LYS A 374 0.84 -9.91 -14.37
C LYS A 374 -0.59 -10.41 -14.29
N ALA A 375 -1.43 -9.74 -13.50
CA ALA A 375 -2.89 -9.91 -13.52
C ALA A 375 -3.59 -8.96 -14.51
N GLY A 376 -2.83 -8.18 -15.29
CA GLY A 376 -3.38 -7.24 -16.28
C GLY A 376 -3.67 -5.84 -15.74
N ILE A 377 -3.25 -5.53 -14.51
CA ILE A 377 -3.51 -4.23 -13.88
C ILE A 377 -2.60 -3.17 -14.46
N LYS A 378 -3.20 -2.09 -14.93
CA LYS A 378 -2.47 -0.99 -15.57
C LYS A 378 -2.75 0.31 -14.85
N ALA A 379 -1.81 1.22 -14.90
CA ALA A 379 -2.00 2.55 -14.35
C ALA A 379 -1.42 3.64 -15.26
N TYR A 380 -1.78 4.89 -14.99
CA TYR A 380 -1.07 6.06 -15.50
C TYR A 380 -1.15 7.23 -14.51
N ARG A 381 -0.21 8.18 -14.64
CA ARG A 381 -0.14 9.38 -13.81
C ARG A 381 -0.94 10.52 -14.45
N ILE A 382 -1.69 11.24 -13.64
CA ILE A 382 -2.26 12.56 -13.95
C ILE A 382 -1.44 13.63 -13.21
N ASN A 383 -1.07 14.70 -13.92
CA ASN A 383 -0.56 15.92 -13.31
C ASN A 383 -1.72 16.89 -13.06
N VAL A 384 -1.82 17.42 -11.84
CA VAL A 384 -2.83 18.40 -11.45
C VAL A 384 -2.59 19.69 -12.24
N SER A 385 -3.62 20.18 -12.92
CA SER A 385 -3.54 21.44 -13.69
C SER A 385 -4.92 22.04 -13.96
N GLY A 386 -5.06 23.35 -13.71
CA GLY A 386 -6.33 24.05 -13.95
C GLY A 386 -7.51 23.40 -13.23
N SER A 387 -8.48 22.90 -14.00
CA SER A 387 -9.67 22.19 -13.49
C SER A 387 -9.44 20.71 -13.21
N VAL A 388 -8.33 20.12 -13.68
CA VAL A 388 -8.01 18.70 -13.48
C VAL A 388 -7.37 18.54 -12.10
N THR A 389 -8.18 18.14 -11.13
CA THR A 389 -7.78 17.88 -9.74
C THR A 389 -8.25 16.50 -9.32
N TYR A 390 -7.68 15.95 -8.24
CA TYR A 390 -8.13 14.67 -7.70
C TYR A 390 -9.63 14.68 -7.39
N ASP A 391 -10.17 15.78 -6.85
CA ASP A 391 -11.57 15.85 -6.43
C ASP A 391 -12.54 15.91 -7.61
N ASN A 392 -12.17 16.64 -8.67
CA ASN A 392 -13.05 16.85 -9.84
C ASN A 392 -12.88 15.81 -10.95
N PHE A 393 -11.86 14.93 -10.87
CA PHE A 393 -11.63 13.89 -11.90
C PHE A 393 -12.65 12.76 -11.77
N ASP A 394 -13.36 12.43 -12.85
CA ASP A 394 -14.38 11.37 -12.89
C ASP A 394 -14.10 10.30 -13.96
N LEU A 395 -15.04 9.36 -14.14
CA LEU A 395 -14.89 8.27 -15.11
C LEU A 395 -14.82 8.77 -16.56
N ALA A 396 -15.51 9.87 -16.89
CA ALA A 396 -15.53 10.43 -18.25
C ALA A 396 -14.19 11.09 -18.63
N ASP A 397 -13.37 11.45 -17.64
CA ASP A 397 -12.02 11.99 -17.84
C ASP A 397 -10.96 10.91 -18.11
N VAL A 398 -11.30 9.62 -17.92
CA VAL A 398 -10.35 8.53 -18.10
C VAL A 398 -9.92 8.40 -19.56
N ASN A 399 -8.60 8.30 -19.79
CA ASN A 399 -8.03 8.05 -21.10
C ASN A 399 -7.41 6.66 -21.16
N ASP A 400 -8.13 5.70 -21.73
CA ASP A 400 -7.65 4.32 -21.86
C ASP A 400 -6.31 4.20 -22.60
N ALA A 401 -6.01 5.13 -23.52
CA ALA A 401 -4.76 5.11 -24.29
C ALA A 401 -3.53 5.51 -23.45
N SER A 402 -3.71 6.04 -22.24
CA SER A 402 -2.62 6.45 -21.36
C SER A 402 -2.12 5.35 -20.43
N PHE A 403 -2.89 4.26 -20.28
CA PHE A 403 -2.50 3.12 -19.44
C PHE A 403 -1.20 2.49 -19.90
N GLN A 404 -0.30 2.26 -18.95
CA GLN A 404 1.02 1.69 -19.20
C GLN A 404 1.11 0.26 -18.67
N ASP A 405 1.87 -0.55 -19.38
CA ASP A 405 2.20 -1.92 -18.98
C ASP A 405 3.56 -1.95 -18.26
N ASP A 406 3.64 -1.19 -17.17
CA ASP A 406 4.80 -1.07 -16.30
C ASP A 406 4.32 -1.09 -14.84
N GLN A 407 4.90 -1.94 -14.00
CA GLN A 407 4.51 -2.04 -12.58
C GLN A 407 4.96 -0.84 -11.74
N ARG A 408 5.80 0.06 -12.30
CA ARG A 408 6.41 1.18 -11.58
C ARG A 408 5.71 2.51 -11.83
N VAL A 409 4.51 2.50 -12.42
CA VAL A 409 3.79 3.74 -12.77
C VAL A 409 3.64 4.68 -11.57
N ILE A 410 3.32 4.12 -10.39
CA ILE A 410 3.38 4.87 -9.12
C ILE A 410 4.83 4.93 -8.64
N GLY A 411 5.44 3.76 -8.43
CA GLY A 411 6.86 3.58 -8.21
C GLY A 411 7.42 4.41 -7.07
N ALA A 412 8.48 5.17 -7.36
CA ALA A 412 9.10 6.14 -6.45
C ALA A 412 8.66 7.58 -6.74
N ASP A 413 7.88 7.83 -7.78
CA ASP A 413 7.63 9.19 -8.28
C ASP A 413 6.48 9.89 -7.55
N TRP A 414 5.89 9.24 -6.54
CA TRP A 414 4.82 9.79 -5.71
C TRP A 414 5.33 10.60 -4.52
N ARG A 415 6.63 10.50 -4.18
CA ARG A 415 7.23 11.14 -3.00
C ARG A 415 8.62 11.71 -3.26
N ASP A 416 8.94 12.73 -2.50
CA ASP A 416 10.28 13.28 -2.35
C ASP A 416 10.86 12.93 -0.98
N VAL A 417 11.90 12.10 -0.99
CA VAL A 417 12.60 11.66 0.23
C VAL A 417 13.43 12.76 0.86
N PHE A 418 13.80 13.82 0.12
CA PHE A 418 14.58 14.94 0.67
C PHE A 418 13.73 15.92 1.45
N SER A 419 12.54 16.27 0.94
CA SER A 419 11.58 17.09 1.66
C SER A 419 10.74 16.31 2.68
N GLY A 420 10.71 14.98 2.58
CA GLY A 420 9.89 14.15 3.47
C GLY A 420 8.39 14.22 3.15
N SER A 421 8.03 14.47 1.89
CA SER A 421 6.64 14.76 1.49
C SER A 421 6.16 13.93 0.30
N ALA A 422 4.86 13.60 0.30
CA ALA A 422 4.19 13.09 -0.89
C ALA A 422 3.88 14.25 -1.84
N TYR A 423 4.03 14.04 -3.14
CA TYR A 423 3.72 15.06 -4.13
C TYR A 423 2.20 15.32 -4.21
N THR A 424 1.81 16.59 -4.18
CA THR A 424 0.41 17.03 -4.30
C THR A 424 0.03 17.46 -5.72
N ASP A 425 1.01 17.56 -6.61
CA ASP A 425 0.86 17.97 -8.01
C ASP A 425 0.46 16.82 -8.94
N ARG A 426 0.20 15.62 -8.40
CA ARG A 426 -0.14 14.43 -9.17
C ARG A 426 -1.07 13.48 -8.42
N PHE A 427 -1.75 12.65 -9.19
CA PHE A 427 -2.45 11.46 -8.74
C PHE A 427 -2.39 10.41 -9.85
N TYR A 428 -2.95 9.23 -9.62
CA TYR A 428 -2.86 8.11 -10.53
C TYR A 428 -4.25 7.58 -10.84
N VAL A 429 -4.41 7.03 -12.04
CA VAL A 429 -5.58 6.25 -12.43
C VAL A 429 -5.11 4.82 -12.63
N LEU A 430 -5.81 3.86 -12.03
CA LEU A 430 -5.55 2.44 -12.13
C LEU A 430 -6.78 1.74 -12.72
N LYS A 431 -6.54 0.80 -13.63
CA LYS A 431 -7.53 -0.13 -14.16
C LYS A 431 -7.19 -1.53 -13.67
N ASP A 432 -8.09 -2.13 -12.90
CA ASP A 432 -7.89 -3.47 -12.35
C ASP A 432 -8.20 -4.58 -13.37
N SER A 433 -8.05 -5.84 -12.95
CA SER A 433 -8.32 -7.02 -13.79
C SER A 433 -9.80 -7.22 -14.13
N ASP A 434 -10.69 -6.62 -13.35
CA ASP A 434 -12.14 -6.71 -13.48
C ASP A 434 -12.72 -5.59 -14.36
N GLY A 435 -11.88 -4.63 -14.77
CA GLY A 435 -12.26 -3.49 -15.61
C GLY A 435 -12.76 -2.27 -14.84
N ASN A 436 -12.59 -2.24 -13.51
CA ASN A 436 -12.88 -1.06 -12.71
C ASN A 436 -11.77 -0.03 -12.83
N TYR A 437 -12.15 1.23 -12.66
CA TYR A 437 -11.24 2.37 -12.67
C TYR A 437 -11.17 2.99 -11.28
N TYR A 438 -9.96 3.21 -10.78
CA TYR A 438 -9.72 3.86 -9.50
C TYR A 438 -8.86 5.10 -9.69
N LYS A 439 -9.16 6.19 -9.00
CA LYS A 439 -8.21 7.30 -8.81
C LYS A 439 -7.52 7.17 -7.46
N ILE A 440 -6.19 7.30 -7.43
CA ILE A 440 -5.34 7.06 -6.26
C ILE A 440 -4.44 8.29 -6.04
N ARG A 441 -4.39 8.81 -4.81
CA ARG A 441 -3.43 9.84 -4.41
C ARG A 441 -2.70 9.42 -3.13
N MET A 442 -1.38 9.53 -3.18
CA MET A 442 -0.53 9.30 -2.02
C MET A 442 -0.53 10.51 -1.09
N LEU A 443 -0.54 10.29 0.23
CA LEU A 443 -0.72 11.33 1.24
C LEU A 443 0.50 11.50 2.14
N ALA A 444 1.16 10.41 2.52
CA ALA A 444 2.34 10.45 3.37
C ALA A 444 3.16 9.17 3.25
N PHE A 445 4.41 9.21 3.71
CA PHE A 445 5.23 8.04 4.04
C PHE A 445 5.92 8.16 5.40
N LEU A 446 5.66 9.28 6.11
CA LEU A 446 6.20 9.57 7.42
C LEU A 446 5.10 9.45 8.50
N ASN A 447 5.47 8.97 9.68
CA ASN A 447 4.62 9.13 10.87
C ASN A 447 4.80 10.52 11.51
N GLN A 448 4.07 10.77 12.61
CA GLN A 448 4.11 12.04 13.36
C GLN A 448 5.51 12.39 13.92
N ASN A 449 6.38 11.39 14.10
CA ASN A 449 7.75 11.58 14.57
C ASN A 449 8.76 11.74 13.42
N GLY A 450 8.30 11.83 12.17
CA GLY A 450 9.15 11.95 10.99
C GLY A 450 9.87 10.65 10.59
N MET A 451 9.43 9.50 11.11
CA MET A 451 9.98 8.20 10.72
C MET A 451 9.39 7.73 9.40
N ARG A 452 10.22 7.23 8.48
CA ARG A 452 9.80 6.60 7.21
C ARG A 452 9.16 5.24 7.42
N GLY A 453 8.52 4.72 6.37
CA GLY A 453 7.88 3.41 6.38
C GLY A 453 6.42 3.41 6.86
N TYR A 454 5.74 4.56 6.75
CA TYR A 454 4.35 4.75 7.12
C TYR A 454 3.56 5.33 5.94
N PRO A 455 3.42 4.58 4.82
CA PRO A 455 2.67 5.04 3.67
C PRO A 455 1.21 5.28 4.06
N LYS A 456 0.63 6.36 3.55
CA LYS A 456 -0.79 6.65 3.63
C LYS A 456 -1.25 7.08 2.25
N PHE A 457 -2.38 6.55 1.80
CA PHE A 457 -2.97 6.92 0.50
C PHE A 457 -4.49 6.96 0.58
N GLU A 458 -5.09 7.69 -0.35
CA GLU A 458 -6.53 7.69 -0.61
C GLU A 458 -6.77 7.14 -2.01
N TYR A 459 -7.83 6.34 -2.16
CA TYR A 459 -8.32 5.94 -3.46
C TYR A 459 -9.84 6.00 -3.51
N ARG A 460 -10.38 6.10 -4.72
CA ARG A 460 -11.83 6.11 -4.99
C ARG A 460 -12.12 5.35 -6.27
N LEU A 461 -13.19 4.55 -6.23
CA LEU A 461 -13.78 3.96 -7.43
C LEU A 461 -14.36 5.09 -8.30
N LEU A 462 -14.11 5.02 -9.60
CA LEU A 462 -14.70 5.89 -10.62
C LEU A 462 -15.91 5.16 -11.19
N GLN A 463 -17.08 5.80 -11.10
CA GLN A 463 -18.37 5.29 -11.57
C GLN A 463 -19.06 6.30 -12.48
#